data_AF-A0A7S0LRD1-F1
#
_entry.id   AF-A0A7S0LRD1-F1
#
_cell.length_a   1.000
_cell.length_b   1.000
_cell.length_c   1.000
_cell.angle_alpha   90.00
_cell.angle_beta   90.00
_cell.angle_gamma   90.00
#
_symmetry.space_group_name_H-M   'P 1'
#
loop_
_entity.id
_entity.type
_entity.pdbx_description
1 polymer ?
#
loop_
_entity_poly.entity_id
_entity_poly.type
_entity_poly.pdbx_seq_one_letter_code
_entity_poly.pdbx_strand_id
1 'polypeptide(L)'
;PIHPPTHTPTHSPTHRSNRIGFVQASLCGSKLPQIWARYIFPKMEVNLEGVIAQLEKVSKKQKLEAVPDAIERMLSTLTTWRDAYDEAAASQAAMDGEASMAKNAMSDDATQKLKKDLVEIDVSGVATTHYKELHSSISKLGKTIEKAIPGSLDRVLPPLDLDDALVMDAVAQHLLSQGKGDLVRQLAAEGAISEKCAQLIDPCTELHEVLASLAVAELEPALAWANRNRQELLGLGSPLLFMLSRLRFAQTLQAGDISEALTYARTQLQPEALSSEMSIADKLGTGLAGGPRAAG
;
A
#
# COMPACT_ATOMS: atom_id res chain seq x y z
N PRO A 1 0.64 22.10 -32.84
CA PRO A 1 -0.40 22.70 -31.98
C PRO A 1 -0.82 21.70 -30.90
N ILE A 2 -0.10 21.80 -29.79
CA ILE A 2 -0.19 20.93 -28.62
C ILE A 2 -1.37 21.42 -27.79
N HIS A 3 -2.39 20.59 -27.60
CA HIS A 3 -3.39 20.78 -26.55
C HIS A 3 -2.97 19.94 -25.33
N PRO A 4 -2.90 20.51 -24.12
CA PRO A 4 -2.60 19.75 -22.92
C PRO A 4 -3.86 19.06 -22.38
N PRO A 5 -3.75 17.86 -21.78
CA PRO A 5 -4.87 17.21 -21.12
C PRO A 5 -5.11 17.81 -19.74
N THR A 6 -6.36 18.09 -19.44
CA THR A 6 -6.88 18.44 -18.12
C THR A 6 -6.67 17.31 -17.13
N HIS A 7 -5.78 17.51 -16.16
CA HIS A 7 -5.64 16.62 -15.00
C HIS A 7 -6.79 16.86 -14.03
N THR A 8 -7.71 15.89 -13.94
CA THR A 8 -8.60 15.74 -12.79
C THR A 8 -7.84 15.08 -11.64
N PRO A 9 -7.80 15.65 -10.42
CA PRO A 9 -7.21 14.97 -9.28
C PRO A 9 -8.19 13.92 -8.74
N THR A 10 -7.95 12.65 -9.06
CA THR A 10 -8.58 11.52 -8.39
C THR A 10 -8.02 11.42 -6.96
N HIS A 11 -8.69 12.06 -6.00
CA HIS A 11 -8.45 11.81 -4.58
C HIS A 11 -9.09 10.48 -4.19
N SER A 12 -8.27 9.43 -4.09
CA SER A 12 -8.64 8.17 -3.43
C SER A 12 -8.84 8.42 -1.92
N PRO A 13 -10.04 8.19 -1.32
CA PRO A 13 -10.31 8.50 0.09
C PRO A 13 -9.78 7.44 1.07
N THR A 14 -9.28 6.31 0.58
CA THR A 14 -9.14 5.08 1.37
C THR A 14 -7.99 5.08 2.37
N HIS A 15 -6.96 5.91 2.19
CA HIS A 15 -5.78 5.89 3.07
C HIS A 15 -5.82 6.88 4.25
N ARG A 16 -6.64 7.94 4.19
CA ARG A 16 -6.78 8.91 5.30
C ARG A 16 -7.79 8.44 6.35
N SER A 17 -8.84 7.72 5.93
CA SER A 17 -9.87 7.19 6.83
C SER A 17 -9.31 6.19 7.85
N ASN A 18 -8.32 5.38 7.45
CA ASN A 18 -7.71 4.39 8.34
C ASN A 18 -6.83 4.98 9.44
N ARG A 19 -6.18 6.15 9.21
CA ARG A 19 -5.37 6.80 10.25
C ARG A 19 -6.22 7.49 11.31
N ILE A 20 -7.32 8.13 10.90
CA ILE A 20 -8.27 8.74 11.84
C ILE A 20 -8.95 7.64 12.64
N GLY A 21 -9.38 6.55 11.99
CA GLY A 21 -9.97 5.39 12.67
C GLY A 21 -9.04 4.72 13.69
N PHE A 22 -7.74 4.62 13.41
CA PHE A 22 -6.77 4.04 14.36
C PHE A 22 -6.51 4.94 15.57
N VAL A 23 -6.41 6.26 15.35
CA VAL A 23 -6.25 7.24 16.44
C VAL A 23 -7.52 7.31 17.28
N GLN A 24 -8.69 7.29 16.65
CA GLN A 24 -9.99 7.25 17.32
C GLN A 24 -10.21 5.94 18.10
N ALA A 25 -9.80 4.81 17.55
CA ALA A 25 -9.85 3.51 18.22
C ALA A 25 -8.88 3.41 19.41
N SER A 26 -7.74 4.12 19.34
CA SER A 26 -6.78 4.23 20.46
C SER A 26 -7.26 5.19 21.54
N LEU A 27 -7.96 6.27 21.17
CA LEU A 27 -8.55 7.24 22.11
C LEU A 27 -9.81 6.68 22.79
N CYS A 28 -10.62 5.89 22.08
CA CYS A 28 -11.80 5.20 22.62
C CYS A 28 -11.50 3.80 23.19
N GLY A 29 -10.23 3.42 23.39
CA GLY A 29 -9.85 2.20 24.13
C GLY A 29 -10.29 0.87 23.52
N SER A 30 -10.35 0.75 22.19
CA SER A 30 -10.96 -0.41 21.51
C SER A 30 -10.32 -1.77 21.90
N LYS A 31 -11.15 -2.76 22.22
CA LYS A 31 -10.79 -4.17 22.43
C LYS A 31 -10.73 -4.96 21.12
N LEU A 32 -11.14 -4.37 19.99
CA LEU A 32 -11.05 -5.03 18.67
C LEU A 32 -9.65 -5.62 18.38
N PRO A 33 -8.54 -4.89 18.59
CA PRO A 33 -7.20 -5.45 18.44
C PRO A 33 -6.95 -6.67 19.34
N GLN A 34 -7.52 -6.69 20.54
CA GLN A 34 -7.39 -7.80 21.49
C GLN A 34 -8.20 -9.02 21.07
N ILE A 35 -9.41 -8.82 20.53
CA ILE A 35 -10.25 -9.91 20.00
C ILE A 35 -9.57 -10.55 18.78
N TRP A 36 -9.05 -9.72 17.88
CA TRP A 36 -8.33 -10.19 16.71
C TRP A 36 -7.06 -10.95 17.13
N ALA A 37 -6.26 -10.42 18.06
CA ALA A 37 -5.04 -11.06 18.55
C ALA A 37 -5.29 -12.34 19.36
N ARG A 38 -6.38 -12.41 20.13
CA ARG A 38 -6.68 -13.54 21.02
C ARG A 38 -7.42 -14.68 20.34
N TYR A 39 -8.30 -14.37 19.39
CA TYR A 39 -9.23 -15.36 18.82
C TYR A 39 -9.06 -15.59 17.33
N ILE A 40 -8.68 -14.58 16.55
CA ILE A 40 -8.66 -14.66 15.09
C ILE A 40 -7.26 -15.03 14.59
N PHE A 41 -6.23 -14.24 14.92
CA PHE A 41 -4.87 -14.44 14.41
C PHE A 41 -4.22 -15.77 14.79
N PRO A 42 -4.34 -16.29 16.03
CA PRO A 42 -3.70 -17.56 16.41
C PRO A 42 -4.36 -18.79 15.77
N LYS A 43 -5.61 -18.66 15.29
CA LYS A 43 -6.42 -19.77 14.76
C LYS A 43 -6.54 -19.73 13.23
N MET A 44 -6.16 -18.63 12.60
CA MET A 44 -6.15 -18.48 11.15
C MET A 44 -4.85 -19.08 10.57
N GLU A 45 -4.72 -20.41 10.62
CA GLU A 45 -3.61 -21.14 10.00
C GLU A 45 -3.84 -21.22 8.48
N VAL A 46 -3.64 -20.09 7.80
CA VAL A 46 -3.63 -20.03 6.33
C VAL A 46 -2.31 -20.62 5.86
N ASN A 47 -2.35 -21.65 5.01
CA ASN A 47 -1.16 -22.22 4.39
C ASN A 47 -0.55 -21.23 3.39
N LEU A 48 0.21 -20.27 3.92
CA LEU A 48 0.89 -19.23 3.15
C LEU A 48 2.20 -19.75 2.54
N GLU A 49 2.81 -20.80 3.10
CA GLU A 49 4.04 -21.39 2.56
C GLU A 49 3.86 -21.87 1.11
N GLY A 50 2.74 -22.53 0.81
CA GLY A 50 2.41 -22.97 -0.54
C GLY A 50 2.24 -21.81 -1.52
N VAL A 51 1.64 -20.70 -1.07
CA VAL A 51 1.44 -19.48 -1.88
C VAL A 51 2.78 -18.80 -2.15
N ILE A 52 3.61 -18.64 -1.12
CA ILE A 52 4.96 -18.05 -1.22
C ILE A 52 5.81 -18.85 -2.21
N ALA A 53 5.84 -20.18 -2.09
CA ALA A 53 6.60 -21.05 -2.99
C ALA A 53 6.14 -20.96 -4.47
N GLN A 54 4.83 -20.75 -4.73
CA GLN A 54 4.34 -20.54 -6.10
C GLN A 54 4.62 -19.13 -6.62
N LEU A 55 4.57 -18.12 -5.74
CA LEU A 55 4.91 -16.75 -6.08
C LEU A 55 6.39 -16.63 -6.50
N GLU A 56 7.29 -17.32 -5.79
CA GLU A 56 8.70 -17.40 -6.18
C GLU A 56 8.89 -18.04 -7.55
N LYS A 57 8.11 -19.08 -7.90
CA LYS A 57 8.16 -19.71 -9.22
C LYS A 57 7.68 -18.78 -10.33
N VAL A 58 6.65 -17.97 -10.08
CA VAL A 58 6.19 -16.95 -11.01
C VAL A 58 7.26 -15.86 -11.17
N SER A 59 7.84 -15.38 -10.06
CA SER A 59 8.91 -14.38 -10.06
C SER A 59 10.15 -14.84 -10.85
N LYS A 60 10.59 -16.09 -10.65
CA LYS A 60 11.70 -16.67 -11.41
C LYS A 60 11.42 -16.77 -12.91
N LYS A 61 10.18 -17.08 -13.30
CA LYS A 61 9.77 -17.19 -14.72
C LYS A 61 9.43 -15.84 -15.36
N GLN A 62 9.13 -14.82 -14.56
CA GLN A 62 8.89 -13.46 -15.05
C GLN A 62 10.19 -12.77 -15.48
N LYS A 63 11.35 -13.21 -14.97
CA LYS A 63 12.64 -12.76 -15.45
C LYS A 63 12.84 -13.20 -16.90
N LEU A 64 12.53 -12.28 -17.81
CA LEU A 64 12.58 -12.44 -19.27
C LEU A 64 14.04 -12.52 -19.75
N GLU A 65 14.70 -13.65 -19.62
CA GLU A 65 16.02 -13.86 -20.26
C GLU A 65 15.85 -14.53 -21.64
N ALA A 66 14.93 -15.48 -21.78
CA ALA A 66 14.80 -16.28 -23.01
C ALA A 66 14.38 -15.49 -24.27
N VAL A 67 13.50 -14.49 -24.15
CA VAL A 67 13.01 -13.71 -25.30
C VAL A 67 14.04 -12.64 -25.73
N PRO A 68 14.61 -11.83 -24.82
CA PRO A 68 15.72 -10.94 -25.16
C PRO A 68 16.94 -11.70 -25.72
N ASP A 69 17.30 -12.87 -25.16
CA ASP A 69 18.39 -13.69 -25.69
C ASP A 69 18.13 -14.17 -27.12
N ALA A 70 16.90 -14.57 -27.44
CA ALA A 70 16.52 -14.98 -28.79
C ALA A 70 16.58 -13.80 -29.77
N ILE A 71 16.19 -12.59 -29.34
CA ILE A 71 16.32 -11.37 -30.12
C ILE A 71 17.80 -11.01 -30.32
N GLU A 72 18.64 -11.12 -29.29
CA GLU A 72 20.08 -10.83 -29.38
C GLU A 72 20.81 -11.83 -30.30
N ARG A 73 20.44 -13.12 -30.25
CA ARG A 73 20.92 -14.10 -31.22
C ARG A 73 20.49 -13.75 -32.65
N MET A 74 19.24 -13.36 -32.86
CA MET A 74 18.76 -12.94 -34.18
C MET A 74 19.50 -11.70 -34.70
N LEU A 75 19.72 -10.71 -33.85
CA LEU A 75 20.48 -9.50 -34.20
C LEU A 75 21.94 -9.83 -34.52
N SER A 76 22.59 -10.70 -33.74
CA SER A 76 23.98 -11.10 -34.00
C SER A 76 24.13 -11.91 -35.29
N THR A 77 23.17 -12.78 -35.62
CA THR A 77 23.13 -13.47 -36.93
C THR A 77 22.94 -12.47 -38.08
N LEU A 78 22.09 -11.45 -37.91
CA LEU A 78 21.90 -10.42 -38.94
C LEU A 78 23.12 -9.51 -39.12
N THR A 79 23.82 -9.15 -38.04
CA THR A 79 25.04 -8.33 -38.13
C THR A 79 26.18 -9.11 -38.78
N THR A 80 26.40 -10.36 -38.35
CA THR A 80 27.44 -11.21 -38.97
C THR A 80 27.17 -11.47 -40.46
N TRP A 81 25.91 -11.60 -40.85
CA TRP A 81 25.54 -11.71 -42.27
C TRP A 81 25.80 -10.39 -43.03
N ARG A 82 25.46 -9.24 -42.44
CA ARG A 82 25.75 -7.92 -43.02
C ARG A 82 27.26 -7.73 -43.22
N ASP A 83 28.07 -8.03 -42.21
CA ASP A 83 29.52 -7.88 -42.29
C ASP A 83 30.13 -8.80 -43.36
N ALA A 84 29.65 -10.05 -43.45
CA ALA A 84 30.08 -10.99 -44.48
C ALA A 84 29.66 -10.55 -45.90
N TYR A 85 28.49 -9.91 -46.03
CA TYR A 85 28.01 -9.36 -47.30
C TYR A 85 28.83 -8.14 -47.73
N ASP A 86 29.12 -7.22 -46.80
CA ASP A 86 29.91 -6.01 -47.07
C ASP A 86 31.37 -6.37 -47.43
N GLU A 87 31.97 -7.36 -46.76
CA GLU A 87 33.31 -7.88 -47.08
C GLU A 87 33.33 -8.55 -48.46
N ALA A 88 32.31 -9.35 -48.79
CA ALA A 88 32.19 -9.98 -50.11
C ALA A 88 31.98 -8.95 -51.23
N ALA A 89 31.22 -7.88 -50.97
CA ALA A 89 31.02 -6.77 -51.90
C ALA A 89 32.30 -5.96 -52.12
N ALA A 90 33.08 -5.71 -51.08
CA ALA A 90 34.38 -5.03 -51.16
C ALA A 90 35.42 -5.86 -51.94
N SER A 91 35.46 -7.18 -51.73
CA SER A 91 36.34 -8.10 -52.46
C SER A 91 35.97 -8.23 -53.94
N GLN A 92 34.68 -8.19 -54.28
CA GLN A 92 34.19 -8.25 -55.67
C GLN A 92 34.37 -6.93 -56.45
N ALA A 93 34.38 -5.77 -55.77
CA ALA A 93 34.68 -4.49 -56.41
C ALA A 93 36.15 -4.39 -56.89
N ALA A 94 37.02 -5.30 -56.43
CA ALA A 94 38.43 -5.35 -56.82
C ALA A 94 38.73 -6.21 -58.07
N MET A 95 37.74 -6.93 -58.63
CA MET A 95 37.92 -7.78 -59.81
C MET A 95 36.85 -7.53 -60.89
N ASP A 96 37.21 -6.73 -61.91
CA ASP A 96 36.41 -6.50 -63.12
C ASP A 96 36.31 -7.77 -63.99
N GLY A 97 35.13 -8.09 -64.53
CA GLY A 97 35.03 -8.89 -65.76
C GLY A 97 33.81 -9.78 -65.97
N GLU A 98 33.67 -10.88 -65.23
CA GLU A 98 32.76 -11.99 -65.63
C GLU A 98 31.69 -12.36 -64.57
N ALA A 99 31.49 -11.49 -63.58
CA ALA A 99 30.84 -11.80 -62.32
C ALA A 99 29.29 -11.88 -62.32
N SER A 100 28.59 -11.62 -63.43
CA SER A 100 27.13 -11.37 -63.40
C SER A 100 26.26 -12.59 -63.08
N MET A 101 26.64 -13.82 -63.45
CA MET A 101 25.85 -15.03 -63.13
C MET A 101 26.22 -15.65 -61.78
N ALA A 102 27.49 -15.57 -61.37
CA ALA A 102 27.94 -16.01 -60.04
C ALA A 102 27.39 -15.10 -58.92
N LYS A 103 27.13 -13.82 -59.20
CA LYS A 103 26.50 -12.86 -58.28
C LYS A 103 25.10 -13.31 -57.80
N ASN A 104 24.29 -13.86 -58.71
CA ASN A 104 22.92 -14.26 -58.39
C ASN A 104 22.87 -15.62 -57.68
N ALA A 105 23.69 -16.59 -58.08
CA ALA A 105 23.70 -17.92 -57.47
C ALA A 105 24.29 -17.93 -56.04
N MET A 106 25.34 -17.12 -55.78
CA MET A 106 25.95 -17.01 -54.45
C MET A 106 25.09 -16.17 -53.49
N SER A 107 24.30 -15.23 -54.03
CA SER A 107 23.28 -14.47 -53.30
C SER A 107 22.09 -15.34 -52.89
N ASP A 108 21.67 -16.29 -53.74
CA ASP A 108 20.52 -17.17 -53.44
C ASP A 108 20.86 -18.23 -52.37
N ASP A 109 22.07 -18.82 -52.39
CA ASP A 109 22.50 -19.78 -51.36
C ASP A 109 22.69 -19.10 -49.98
N ALA A 110 23.30 -17.90 -49.97
CA ALA A 110 23.49 -17.12 -48.76
C ALA A 110 22.16 -16.61 -48.14
N THR A 111 21.17 -16.27 -48.98
CA THR A 111 19.84 -15.87 -48.51
C THR A 111 19.01 -17.07 -48.04
N GLN A 112 19.17 -18.25 -48.65
CA GLN A 112 18.57 -19.49 -48.16
C GLN A 112 19.14 -19.90 -46.80
N LYS A 113 20.45 -19.79 -46.61
CA LYS A 113 21.11 -20.06 -45.33
C LYS A 113 20.64 -19.10 -44.24
N LEU A 114 20.60 -17.79 -44.51
CA LEU A 114 20.07 -16.80 -43.57
C LEU A 114 18.62 -17.10 -43.17
N LYS A 115 17.78 -17.45 -44.15
CA LYS A 115 16.38 -17.80 -43.89
C LYS A 115 16.27 -19.03 -42.99
N LYS A 116 17.13 -20.04 -43.19
CA LYS A 116 17.18 -21.22 -42.32
C LYS A 116 17.61 -20.85 -40.90
N ASP A 117 18.69 -20.09 -40.75
CA ASP A 117 19.22 -19.70 -39.44
C ASP A 117 18.21 -18.82 -38.66
N LEU A 118 17.50 -17.92 -39.34
CA LEU A 118 16.43 -17.12 -38.72
C LEU A 118 15.21 -17.94 -38.30
N VAL A 119 14.85 -18.97 -39.08
CA VAL A 119 13.78 -19.90 -38.75
C VAL A 119 14.18 -20.79 -37.56
N GLU A 120 15.44 -21.17 -37.44
CA GLU A 120 15.94 -21.96 -36.30
C GLU A 120 15.94 -21.17 -34.98
N ILE A 121 16.12 -19.85 -35.02
CA ILE A 121 16.05 -19.00 -33.82
C ILE A 121 14.61 -18.86 -33.31
N ASP A 122 13.61 -18.90 -34.20
CA ASP A 122 12.16 -18.90 -33.92
C ASP A 122 11.74 -18.01 -32.72
N VAL A 123 12.05 -16.71 -32.79
CA VAL A 123 11.74 -15.75 -31.72
C VAL A 123 10.24 -15.77 -31.36
N SER A 124 9.38 -15.97 -32.35
CA SER A 124 7.92 -16.07 -32.16
C SER A 124 7.53 -17.32 -31.39
N GLY A 125 8.12 -18.47 -31.71
CA GLY A 125 7.95 -19.72 -30.96
C GLY A 125 8.42 -19.59 -29.52
N VAL A 126 9.62 -19.03 -29.31
CA VAL A 126 10.20 -18.78 -27.97
C VAL A 126 9.33 -17.83 -27.14
N ALA A 127 8.79 -16.76 -27.74
CA ALA A 127 7.87 -15.85 -27.05
C ALA A 127 6.54 -16.55 -26.68
N THR A 128 6.02 -17.39 -27.58
CA THR A 128 4.76 -18.12 -27.37
C THR A 128 4.90 -19.18 -26.29
N THR A 129 6.00 -19.93 -26.26
CA THR A 129 6.27 -20.94 -25.23
C THR A 129 6.44 -20.29 -23.86
N HIS A 130 7.22 -19.21 -23.79
CA HIS A 130 7.42 -18.43 -22.57
C HIS A 130 6.08 -17.88 -22.01
N TYR A 131 5.24 -17.31 -22.88
CA TYR A 131 3.92 -16.82 -22.48
C TYR A 131 3.02 -17.95 -21.94
N LYS A 132 2.99 -19.11 -22.59
CA LYS A 132 2.24 -20.28 -22.12
C LYS A 132 2.73 -20.78 -20.77
N GLU A 133 4.04 -20.83 -20.56
CA GLU A 133 4.63 -21.26 -19.29
C GLU A 133 4.30 -20.30 -18.14
N LEU A 134 4.40 -19.00 -18.37
CA LEU A 134 4.00 -17.95 -17.42
C LEU A 134 2.53 -18.06 -17.06
N HIS A 135 1.65 -18.13 -18.06
CA HIS A 135 0.21 -18.26 -17.85
C HIS A 135 -0.13 -19.53 -17.06
N SER A 136 0.57 -20.63 -17.33
CA SER A 136 0.40 -21.88 -16.58
C SER A 136 0.80 -21.73 -15.10
N SER A 137 1.87 -21.00 -14.80
CA SER A 137 2.33 -20.74 -13.43
C SER A 137 1.40 -19.77 -12.70
N ILE A 138 0.90 -18.74 -13.36
CA ILE A 138 -0.10 -17.80 -12.82
C ILE A 138 -1.40 -18.53 -12.50
N SER A 139 -1.87 -19.40 -13.41
CA SER A 139 -3.06 -20.23 -13.17
C SER A 139 -2.89 -21.16 -11.97
N LYS A 140 -1.69 -21.73 -11.78
CA LYS A 140 -1.37 -22.56 -10.60
C LYS A 140 -1.33 -21.72 -9.32
N LEU A 141 -0.74 -20.53 -9.36
CA LEU A 141 -0.76 -19.58 -8.25
C LEU A 141 -2.19 -19.23 -7.84
N GLY A 142 -3.06 -18.91 -8.80
CA GLY A 142 -4.48 -18.64 -8.56
C GLY A 142 -5.17 -19.81 -7.84
N LYS A 143 -4.98 -21.04 -8.34
CA LYS A 143 -5.51 -22.25 -7.67
C LYS A 143 -4.91 -22.50 -6.29
N THR A 144 -3.65 -22.17 -6.07
CA THR A 144 -3.00 -22.30 -4.76
C THR A 144 -3.54 -21.25 -3.78
N ILE A 145 -3.78 -20.02 -4.23
CA ILE A 145 -4.44 -18.98 -3.44
C ILE A 145 -5.86 -19.41 -3.08
N GLU A 146 -6.65 -19.89 -4.04
CA GLU A 146 -8.00 -20.41 -3.81
C GLU A 146 -8.04 -21.58 -2.82
N LYS A 147 -7.00 -22.40 -2.77
CA LYS A 147 -6.87 -23.50 -1.80
C LYS A 147 -6.37 -23.06 -0.44
N ALA A 148 -5.53 -22.03 -0.41
CA ALA A 148 -4.99 -21.46 0.83
C ALA A 148 -6.08 -20.65 1.55
N ILE A 149 -6.95 -19.97 0.81
CA ILE A 149 -8.11 -19.28 1.35
C ILE A 149 -9.19 -20.33 1.63
N PRO A 150 -9.61 -20.50 2.88
CA PRO A 150 -10.68 -21.43 3.22
C PRO A 150 -11.99 -20.94 2.60
N GLY A 151 -12.68 -21.80 1.85
CA GLY A 151 -13.95 -21.46 1.19
C GLY A 151 -15.12 -21.13 2.14
N SER A 152 -14.93 -21.28 3.45
CA SER A 152 -15.88 -20.87 4.49
C SER A 152 -15.13 -20.58 5.79
N LEU A 153 -15.48 -19.49 6.47
CA LEU A 153 -14.89 -19.09 7.74
C LEU A 153 -15.03 -20.18 8.82
N ASP A 154 -16.13 -20.95 8.76
CA ASP A 154 -16.46 -22.07 9.65
C ASP A 154 -15.43 -23.22 9.63
N ARG A 155 -14.58 -23.31 8.61
CA ARG A 155 -13.52 -24.34 8.51
C ARG A 155 -12.21 -23.94 9.17
N VAL A 156 -12.02 -22.65 9.46
CA VAL A 156 -10.77 -22.10 10.02
C VAL A 156 -10.95 -21.48 11.38
N LEU A 157 -12.13 -20.94 11.67
CA LEU A 157 -12.53 -20.74 13.05
C LEU A 157 -13.14 -22.06 13.56
N PRO A 158 -12.48 -22.81 14.47
CA PRO A 158 -13.22 -23.76 15.31
C PRO A 158 -14.36 -22.99 16.01
N PRO A 159 -15.46 -23.66 16.40
CA PRO A 159 -16.60 -23.01 17.06
C PRO A 159 -16.07 -22.10 18.16
N LEU A 160 -16.16 -20.81 17.88
CA LEU A 160 -15.49 -19.81 18.66
C LEU A 160 -16.43 -19.58 19.83
N ASP A 161 -16.05 -20.12 20.99
CA ASP A 161 -16.70 -19.85 22.27
C ASP A 161 -16.42 -18.38 22.62
N LEU A 162 -17.13 -17.51 21.92
CA LEU A 162 -17.09 -16.08 22.07
C LEU A 162 -17.97 -15.76 23.28
N ASP A 163 -17.36 -15.12 24.26
CA ASP A 163 -18.08 -14.53 25.37
C ASP A 163 -19.05 -13.47 24.81
N ASP A 164 -20.36 -13.72 24.93
CA ASP A 164 -21.41 -12.82 24.46
C ASP A 164 -21.21 -11.40 25.01
N ALA A 165 -20.75 -11.26 26.26
CA ALA A 165 -20.47 -9.96 26.86
C ALA A 165 -19.28 -9.25 26.18
N LEU A 166 -18.26 -10.00 25.78
CA LEU A 166 -17.11 -9.47 25.04
C LEU A 166 -17.51 -9.04 23.62
N VAL A 167 -18.37 -9.82 22.97
CA VAL A 167 -18.90 -9.49 21.64
C VAL A 167 -19.75 -8.22 21.72
N MET A 168 -20.64 -8.12 22.71
CA MET A 168 -21.47 -6.94 22.90
C MET A 168 -20.65 -5.69 23.23
N ASP A 169 -19.62 -5.81 24.06
CA ASP A 169 -18.62 -4.74 24.28
C ASP A 169 -17.97 -4.29 22.96
N ALA A 170 -17.61 -5.24 22.09
CA ALA A 170 -16.98 -4.93 20.81
C ALA A 170 -17.93 -4.21 19.85
N VAL A 171 -19.18 -4.67 19.77
CA VAL A 171 -20.26 -4.04 19.00
C VAL A 171 -20.49 -2.62 19.52
N ALA A 172 -20.60 -2.44 20.84
CA ALA A 172 -20.80 -1.15 21.47
C ALA A 172 -19.65 -0.18 21.20
N GLN A 173 -18.40 -0.61 21.36
CA GLN A 173 -17.24 0.23 21.02
C GLN A 173 -17.20 0.60 19.54
N HIS A 174 -17.63 -0.31 18.65
CA HIS A 174 -17.77 0.02 17.24
C HIS A 174 -18.85 1.10 17.03
N LEU A 175 -20.03 0.96 17.64
CA LEU A 175 -21.09 1.98 17.57
C LEU A 175 -20.62 3.34 18.12
N LEU A 176 -19.86 3.34 19.22
CA LEU A 176 -19.22 4.55 19.75
C LEU A 176 -18.27 5.17 18.74
N SER A 177 -17.46 4.38 18.03
CA SER A 177 -16.58 4.88 16.97
C SER A 177 -17.32 5.46 15.75
N GLN A 178 -18.61 5.14 15.60
CA GLN A 178 -19.47 5.67 14.54
C GLN A 178 -20.32 6.85 15.00
N GLY A 179 -20.12 7.35 16.23
CA GLY A 179 -20.89 8.45 16.81
C GLY A 179 -22.30 8.05 17.24
N LYS A 180 -22.59 6.75 17.35
CA LYS A 180 -23.91 6.24 17.74
C LYS A 180 -24.02 6.04 19.25
N GLY A 181 -23.69 7.08 20.02
CA GLY A 181 -23.67 7.06 21.49
C GLY A 181 -25.03 6.70 22.11
N ASP A 182 -26.13 7.20 21.54
CA ASP A 182 -27.49 6.95 22.04
C ASP A 182 -27.87 5.47 22.03
N LEU A 183 -27.50 4.75 20.96
CA LEU A 183 -27.72 3.30 20.87
C LEU A 183 -26.91 2.55 21.92
N VAL A 184 -25.68 2.98 22.17
CA VAL A 184 -24.82 2.36 23.19
C VAL A 184 -25.36 2.63 24.59
N ARG A 185 -25.96 3.80 24.83
CA ARG A 185 -26.64 4.13 26.09
C ARG A 185 -27.88 3.25 26.31
N GLN A 186 -28.62 2.91 25.26
CA GLN A 186 -29.72 1.93 25.32
C GLN A 186 -29.20 0.54 25.68
N LEU A 187 -28.14 0.08 25.00
CA LEU A 187 -27.49 -1.21 25.31
C LEU A 187 -26.96 -1.27 26.75
N ALA A 188 -26.44 -0.15 27.27
CA ALA A 188 -26.03 -0.02 28.67
C ALA A 188 -27.21 -0.14 29.64
N ALA A 189 -28.34 0.51 29.34
CA ALA A 189 -29.54 0.43 30.16
C ALA A 189 -30.15 -0.97 30.20
N GLU A 190 -29.98 -1.74 29.13
CA GLU A 190 -30.40 -3.16 29.04
C GLU A 190 -29.41 -4.11 29.74
N GLY A 191 -28.29 -3.61 30.26
CA GLY A 191 -27.25 -4.45 30.87
C GLY A 191 -26.49 -5.31 29.87
N ALA A 192 -26.55 -4.98 28.58
CA ALA A 192 -25.96 -5.77 27.50
C ALA A 192 -24.44 -5.53 27.33
N ILE A 193 -23.89 -4.49 27.96
CA ILE A 193 -22.47 -4.12 27.86
C ILE A 193 -21.84 -3.98 29.24
N SER A 194 -20.52 -4.11 29.32
CA SER A 194 -19.80 -3.94 30.57
C SER A 194 -19.77 -2.48 31.04
N GLU A 195 -19.67 -2.28 32.35
CA GLU A 195 -19.48 -0.97 32.98
C GLU A 195 -18.28 -0.20 32.39
N LYS A 196 -17.19 -0.92 32.11
CA LYS A 196 -16.01 -0.35 31.46
C LYS A 196 -16.31 0.19 30.05
N CYS A 197 -17.20 -0.48 29.31
CA CYS A 197 -17.63 -0.01 27.99
C CYS A 197 -18.57 1.20 28.11
N ALA A 198 -19.48 1.19 29.09
CA ALA A 198 -20.38 2.30 29.34
C ALA A 198 -19.64 3.61 29.67
N GLN A 199 -18.51 3.54 30.38
CA GLN A 199 -17.65 4.70 30.68
C GLN A 199 -17.04 5.37 29.43
N LEU A 200 -17.05 4.71 28.28
CA LEU A 200 -16.55 5.26 27.02
C LEU A 200 -17.60 6.10 26.28
N ILE A 201 -18.88 6.04 26.67
CA ILE A 201 -19.97 6.72 25.97
C ILE A 201 -19.73 8.23 25.93
N ASP A 202 -19.54 8.85 27.10
CA ASP A 202 -19.39 10.30 27.21
C ASP A 202 -18.12 10.82 26.51
N PRO A 203 -16.90 10.26 26.70
CA PRO A 203 -15.70 10.75 26.01
C PRO A 203 -15.75 10.53 24.49
N CYS A 204 -16.31 9.41 24.01
CA CYS A 204 -16.48 9.22 22.57
C CYS A 204 -17.57 10.15 22.01
N THR A 205 -18.61 10.50 22.78
CA THR A 205 -19.63 11.47 22.35
C THR A 205 -19.04 12.88 22.24
N GLU A 206 -18.30 13.33 23.26
CA GLU A 206 -17.59 14.63 23.24
C GLU A 206 -16.65 14.72 22.02
N LEU A 207 -15.93 13.64 21.71
CA LEU A 207 -15.08 13.59 20.52
C LEU A 207 -15.87 13.73 19.20
N HIS A 208 -17.05 13.11 19.10
CA HIS A 208 -17.88 13.25 17.90
C HIS A 208 -18.47 14.66 17.75
N GLU A 209 -18.79 15.34 18.86
CA GLU A 209 -19.20 16.75 18.84
C GLU A 209 -18.06 17.64 18.31
N VAL A 210 -16.83 17.40 18.75
CA VAL A 210 -15.63 18.09 18.23
C VAL A 210 -15.43 17.82 16.73
N LEU A 211 -15.61 16.57 16.29
CA LEU A 211 -15.51 16.23 14.86
C LEU A 211 -16.60 16.92 14.04
N ALA A 212 -17.82 17.04 14.58
CA ALA A 212 -18.92 17.75 13.94
C ALA A 212 -18.62 19.26 13.82
N SER A 213 -18.01 19.88 14.83
CA SER A 213 -17.61 21.30 14.74
C SER A 213 -16.57 21.52 13.64
N LEU A 214 -15.59 20.63 13.55
CA LEU A 214 -14.57 20.69 12.50
C LEU A 214 -15.13 20.53 11.10
N ALA A 215 -16.21 19.74 10.93
CA ALA A 215 -16.86 19.56 9.64
C ALA A 215 -17.52 20.85 9.11
N VAL A 216 -17.97 21.74 10.00
CA VAL A 216 -18.51 23.06 9.65
C VAL A 216 -17.47 24.18 9.77
N ALA A 217 -16.18 23.84 9.84
CA ALA A 217 -15.05 24.75 9.98
C ALA A 217 -15.02 25.59 11.28
N GLU A 218 -15.81 25.19 12.29
CA GLU A 218 -15.79 25.77 13.63
C GLU A 218 -14.66 25.15 14.46
N LEU A 219 -13.58 25.91 14.60
CA LEU A 219 -12.32 25.43 15.15
C LEU A 219 -12.21 25.56 16.68
N GLU A 220 -12.96 26.50 17.27
CA GLU A 220 -12.89 26.81 18.69
C GLU A 220 -13.25 25.62 19.60
N PRO A 221 -14.31 24.82 19.34
CA PRO A 221 -14.61 23.65 20.17
C PRO A 221 -13.49 22.60 20.13
N ALA A 222 -12.88 22.40 18.96
CA ALA A 222 -11.77 21.47 18.79
C ALA A 222 -10.49 21.93 19.48
N LEU A 223 -10.16 23.23 19.39
CA LEU A 223 -9.04 23.83 20.11
C LEU A 223 -9.24 23.74 21.61
N ALA A 224 -10.44 24.05 22.12
CA ALA A 224 -10.76 23.93 23.54
C ALA A 224 -10.60 22.49 24.03
N TRP A 225 -11.13 21.51 23.28
CA TRP A 225 -10.98 20.10 23.60
C TRP A 225 -9.52 19.65 23.59
N ALA A 226 -8.75 20.02 22.56
CA ALA A 226 -7.34 19.64 22.46
C ALA A 226 -6.48 20.28 23.57
N ASN A 227 -6.83 21.50 23.99
CA ASN A 227 -6.18 22.16 25.13
C ASN A 227 -6.48 21.44 26.45
N ARG A 228 -7.73 21.04 26.70
CA ARG A 228 -8.12 20.25 27.89
C ARG A 228 -7.39 18.91 27.94
N ASN A 229 -7.26 18.25 26.79
CA ASN A 229 -6.65 16.92 26.66
C ASN A 229 -5.16 16.97 26.30
N ARG A 230 -4.50 18.13 26.45
CA ARG A 230 -3.12 18.35 25.98
C ARG A 230 -2.13 17.30 26.49
N GLN A 231 -2.17 16.98 27.79
CA GLN A 231 -1.23 16.03 28.39
C GLN A 231 -1.42 14.60 27.86
N GLU A 232 -2.67 14.17 27.68
CA GLU A 232 -2.98 12.86 27.10
C GLU A 232 -2.57 12.78 25.64
N LEU A 233 -2.85 13.84 24.86
CA LEU A 233 -2.41 13.93 23.46
C LEU A 233 -0.88 13.88 23.34
N LEU A 234 -0.14 14.57 24.23
CA LEU A 234 1.32 14.51 24.28
C LEU A 234 1.82 13.10 24.67
N GLY A 235 1.19 12.47 25.67
CA GLY A 235 1.49 11.08 26.06
C GLY A 235 1.23 10.08 24.93
N LEU A 236 0.27 10.35 24.06
CA LEU A 236 -0.01 9.57 22.85
C LEU A 236 0.89 9.93 21.67
N GLY A 237 1.59 11.07 21.69
CA GLY A 237 2.38 11.56 20.56
C GLY A 237 1.50 12.07 19.42
N SER A 238 0.31 12.55 19.76
CA SER A 238 -0.66 13.05 18.80
C SER A 238 -0.28 14.46 18.36
N PRO A 239 -0.11 14.72 17.04
CA PRO A 239 0.16 16.06 16.53
C PRO A 239 -1.13 16.92 16.42
N LEU A 240 -2.26 16.44 16.96
CA LEU A 240 -3.58 17.04 16.74
C LEU A 240 -3.65 18.50 17.19
N LEU A 241 -3.13 18.82 18.38
CA LEU A 241 -3.16 20.19 18.89
C LEU A 241 -2.40 21.15 17.94
N PHE A 242 -1.19 20.75 17.52
CA PHE A 242 -0.41 21.52 16.54
C PHE A 242 -1.12 21.66 15.20
N MET A 243 -1.79 20.60 14.71
CA MET A 243 -2.57 20.65 13.47
C MET A 243 -3.73 21.64 13.57
N LEU A 244 -4.44 21.69 14.70
CA LEU A 244 -5.52 22.63 14.94
C LEU A 244 -5.00 24.07 15.00
N SER A 245 -3.90 24.32 15.69
CA SER A 245 -3.32 25.67 15.75
C SER A 245 -2.80 26.16 14.40
N ARG A 246 -2.27 25.27 13.55
CA ARG A 246 -1.95 25.60 12.15
C ARG A 246 -3.18 26.01 11.35
N LEU A 247 -4.30 25.32 11.54
CA LEU A 247 -5.56 25.65 10.88
C LEU A 247 -6.09 27.01 11.36
N ARG A 248 -6.01 27.31 12.66
CA ARG A 248 -6.40 28.62 13.21
C ARG A 248 -5.57 29.75 12.61
N PHE A 249 -4.25 29.56 12.56
CA PHE A 249 -3.34 30.52 11.94
C PHE A 249 -3.69 30.77 10.46
N ALA A 250 -4.01 29.70 9.71
CA ALA A 250 -4.44 29.83 8.32
C ALA A 250 -5.78 30.59 8.18
N GLN A 251 -6.75 30.36 9.07
CA GLN A 251 -8.01 31.11 9.09
C GLN A 251 -7.78 32.60 9.35
N THR A 252 -6.91 32.97 10.30
CA THR A 252 -6.56 34.37 10.59
C THR A 252 -5.89 35.04 9.39
N LEU A 253 -4.99 34.33 8.70
CA LEU A 253 -4.38 34.84 7.47
C LEU A 253 -5.40 35.06 6.35
N GLN A 254 -6.36 34.14 6.18
CA GLN A 254 -7.44 34.28 5.20
C GLN A 254 -8.37 35.45 5.50
N ALA A 255 -8.59 35.76 6.78
CA ALA A 255 -9.37 36.93 7.21
C ALA A 255 -8.66 38.27 6.94
N GLY A 256 -7.37 38.24 6.56
CA GLY A 256 -6.58 39.43 6.21
C GLY A 256 -5.90 40.13 7.39
N ASP A 257 -5.99 39.57 8.61
CA ASP A 257 -5.32 40.14 9.78
C ASP A 257 -3.91 39.55 9.97
N ILE A 258 -2.95 40.12 9.24
CA ILE A 258 -1.55 39.70 9.28
C ILE A 258 -0.92 39.95 10.67
N SER A 259 -1.36 40.99 11.38
CA SER A 259 -0.81 41.34 12.70
C SER A 259 -1.25 40.34 13.77
N GLU A 260 -2.53 39.98 13.78
CA GLU A 260 -3.07 38.94 14.66
C GLU A 260 -2.45 37.58 14.34
N ALA A 261 -2.33 37.23 13.05
CA ALA A 261 -1.70 35.98 12.63
C ALA A 261 -0.25 35.86 13.11
N LEU A 262 0.57 36.92 12.95
CA LEU A 262 1.96 36.92 13.41
C LEU A 262 2.07 36.83 14.94
N THR A 263 1.15 37.47 15.66
CA THR A 263 1.10 37.37 17.12
C THR A 263 0.76 35.94 17.53
N TYR A 264 -0.29 35.36 16.95
CA TYR A 264 -0.71 33.99 17.21
C TYR A 264 0.39 32.96 16.89
N ALA A 265 1.10 33.15 15.79
CA ALA A 265 2.21 32.27 15.40
C ALA A 265 3.31 32.22 16.46
N ARG A 266 3.65 33.37 17.06
CA ARG A 266 4.69 33.46 18.09
C ARG A 266 4.23 32.92 19.44
N THR A 267 2.97 33.16 19.82
CA THR A 267 2.49 32.84 21.16
C THR A 267 1.94 31.43 21.30
N GLN A 268 1.35 30.86 20.26
CA GLN A 268 0.64 29.58 20.33
C GLN A 268 1.28 28.52 19.40
N LEU A 269 1.54 28.88 18.15
CA LEU A 269 2.02 27.91 17.15
C LEU A 269 3.46 27.44 17.40
N GLN A 270 4.37 28.37 17.74
CA GLN A 270 5.78 28.04 17.97
C GLN A 270 6.01 27.11 19.18
N PRO A 271 5.43 27.34 20.37
CA PRO A 271 5.54 26.41 21.49
C PRO A 271 4.98 25.00 21.17
N GLU A 272 3.86 24.94 20.45
CA GLU A 272 3.22 23.67 20.11
C GLU A 272 4.04 22.86 19.10
N ALA A 273 4.69 23.53 18.13
CA ALA A 273 5.61 22.89 17.20
C ALA A 273 6.73 22.16 17.96
N LEU A 274 7.39 22.85 18.89
CA LEU A 274 8.49 22.30 19.69
C LEU A 274 8.03 21.11 20.55
N SER A 275 6.86 21.22 21.19
CA SER A 275 6.31 20.13 22.00
C SER A 275 5.96 18.88 21.18
N SER A 276 5.50 19.07 19.93
CA SER A 276 5.15 17.96 19.04
C SER A 276 6.38 17.24 18.51
N GLU A 277 7.46 17.97 18.19
CA GLU A 277 8.72 17.39 17.71
C GLU A 277 9.43 16.59 18.82
N MET A 278 9.43 17.08 20.06
CA MET A 278 9.98 16.36 21.21
C MET A 278 9.24 15.04 21.48
N SER A 279 7.90 15.04 21.42
CA SER A 279 7.10 13.83 21.65
C SER A 279 7.28 12.77 20.54
N ILE A 280 7.42 13.21 19.28
CA ILE A 280 7.69 12.30 18.15
C ILE A 280 9.10 11.70 18.29
N ALA A 281 10.10 12.50 18.67
CA ALA A 281 11.48 12.05 18.87
C ALA A 281 11.62 11.05 20.03
N ASP A 282 10.99 11.32 21.18
CA ASP A 282 11.05 10.43 22.35
C ASP A 282 10.41 9.06 22.08
N LYS A 283 9.30 9.02 21.31
CA LYS A 283 8.63 7.77 20.93
C LYS A 283 9.41 6.97 19.88
N LEU A 284 10.09 7.64 18.95
CA LEU A 284 11.00 6.99 18.01
C LEU A 284 12.26 6.46 18.70
N GLY A 285 12.77 7.15 19.74
CA GLY A 285 13.90 6.71 20.54
C GLY A 285 13.60 5.50 21.43
N THR A 286 12.39 5.39 21.98
CA THR A 286 11.98 4.25 22.83
C THR A 286 11.63 2.98 22.04
N GLY A 287 11.30 3.08 20.75
CA GLY A 287 11.08 1.92 19.88
C GLY A 287 12.33 1.10 19.53
N LEU A 288 13.53 1.68 19.70
CA LEU A 288 14.81 1.01 19.43
C LEU A 288 15.48 0.39 20.68
N ALA A 289 14.97 0.67 21.89
CA ALA A 289 15.58 0.23 23.14
C ALA A 289 14.87 -0.97 23.82
N GLY A 290 13.83 -1.52 23.21
CA GLY A 290 12.97 -2.57 23.79
C GLY A 290 13.15 -3.97 23.17
N GLY A 291 14.38 -4.44 23.00
CA GLY A 291 14.63 -5.88 22.75
C GLY A 291 14.83 -6.60 24.09
N PRO A 292 14.19 -7.76 24.34
CA PRO A 292 14.35 -8.48 25.60
C PRO A 292 15.80 -8.94 25.74
N ARG A 293 16.51 -8.33 26.69
CA ARG A 293 17.83 -8.77 27.12
C ARG A 293 17.63 -10.09 27.86
N ALA A 294 17.97 -11.19 27.18
CA ALA A 294 18.04 -12.52 27.79
C ALA A 294 18.90 -12.43 29.07
N ALA A 295 18.26 -12.67 30.21
CA ALA A 295 18.94 -12.98 31.46
C ALA A 295 19.09 -14.51 31.51
N GLY A 296 20.29 -14.95 31.86
CA GLY A 296 20.68 -16.36 31.90
C GLY A 296 20.11 -17.15 33.08
#